data_AF-A0A1A8HN07-F1
#
_entry.id   AF-A0A1A8HN07-F1
#
_cell.length_a   1.000
_cell.length_b   1.000
_cell.length_c   1.000
_cell.angle_alpha   90.00
_cell.angle_beta   90.00
_cell.angle_gamma   90.00
#
_symmetry.space_group_name_H-M   'P 1'
#
loop_
_entity.id
_entity.type
_entity.pdbx_description
1 polymer ?
#
loop_
_entity_poly.entity_id
_entity_poly.type
_entity_poly.pdbx_seq_one_letter_code
_entity_poly.pdbx_strand_id
1 'polypeptide(L)'
;NLWAIFCLLVLSSYTANLAAVMVGEKTFEQVLGIHDEKLHHPSLGFRFGTVRESSAEDYMKKSFPEMHDYMRRFNQPTTPAGVHMLKTDPP
;
A
#
# COMPACT_ATOMS: atom_id res chain seq x y z
N ASN A 1 27.71 -36.13 20.94
CA ASN A 1 27.90 -34.67 20.80
C ASN A 1 27.53 -34.15 19.40
N LEU A 2 27.83 -34.87 18.31
CA LEU A 2 27.53 -34.42 16.94
C LEU A 2 26.02 -34.30 16.63
N TRP A 3 25.20 -35.22 17.15
CA TRP A 3 23.75 -35.23 17.00
C TRP A 3 23.06 -33.98 17.58
N ALA A 4 23.52 -33.52 18.73
CA ALA A 4 22.98 -32.32 19.36
C ALA A 4 23.30 -31.05 18.56
N ILE A 5 24.52 -30.96 18.02
CA ILE A 5 24.96 -29.84 17.19
C ILE A 5 24.15 -29.79 15.88
N PHE A 6 23.88 -30.95 15.26
CA PHE A 6 23.06 -31.02 14.05
C PHE A 6 21.61 -30.55 14.29
N CYS A 7 20.96 -31.04 15.36
CA CYS A 7 19.61 -30.59 15.71
C CYS A 7 19.55 -29.09 16.00
N LEU A 8 20.55 -28.54 16.69
CA LEU A 8 20.64 -27.10 16.98
C LEU A 8 20.81 -26.26 15.72
N LEU A 9 21.60 -26.71 14.74
CA LEU A 9 21.76 -26.01 13.47
C LEU A 9 20.44 -25.98 12.68
N VAL A 10 19.75 -27.13 12.56
CA VAL A 10 18.46 -27.22 11.84
C VAL A 10 17.39 -26.35 12.49
N LEU A 11 17.28 -26.41 13.83
CA LEU A 11 16.32 -25.60 14.58
C LEU A 11 16.61 -24.10 14.49
N SER A 12 17.90 -23.74 14.58
CA SER A 12 18.36 -22.35 14.45
C SER A 12 18.04 -21.79 13.07
N SER A 13 18.34 -22.52 11.99
CA SER A 13 18.02 -22.09 10.62
C SER A 13 16.52 -21.95 10.37
N TYR A 14 15.69 -22.84 10.91
CA TYR A 14 14.22 -22.71 10.80
C TYR A 14 13.71 -21.48 11.56
N THR A 15 14.22 -21.24 12.77
CA THR A 15 13.86 -20.07 13.59
C THR A 15 14.32 -18.76 12.94
N ALA A 16 15.52 -18.76 12.33
CA ALA A 16 16.05 -17.62 11.58
C ALA A 16 15.24 -17.34 10.32
N ASN A 17 14.80 -18.38 9.59
CA ASN A 17 13.96 -18.20 8.40
C ASN A 17 12.56 -17.69 8.78
N LEU A 18 11.98 -18.23 9.86
CA LEU A 18 10.72 -17.75 10.39
C LEU A 18 10.83 -16.29 10.86
N ALA A 19 11.90 -15.94 11.57
CA ALA A 19 12.17 -14.57 12.00
C ALA A 19 12.41 -13.63 10.81
N ALA A 20 13.12 -14.09 9.76
CA ALA A 20 13.33 -13.34 8.54
C ALA A 20 12.02 -13.07 7.79
N VAL A 21 11.10 -14.03 7.76
CA VAL A 21 9.75 -13.84 7.19
C VAL A 21 8.89 -12.95 8.09
N MET A 22 9.02 -13.04 9.42
CA MET A 22 8.28 -12.19 10.36
C MET A 22 8.78 -10.75 10.40
N VAL A 23 10.07 -10.52 10.11
CA VAL A 23 10.69 -9.19 10.01
C VAL A 23 10.62 -8.63 8.59
N GLY A 24 10.55 -9.52 7.59
CA GLY A 24 10.36 -9.20 6.20
C GLY A 24 8.92 -8.74 5.97
N GLU A 25 8.80 -7.53 5.45
CA GLU A 25 7.56 -6.93 4.95
C GLU A 25 6.52 -6.53 6.01
N LYS A 26 6.85 -5.43 6.69
CA LYS A 26 5.88 -4.35 6.89
C LYS A 26 6.45 -3.03 6.37
N THR A 27 6.86 -3.00 5.11
CA THR A 27 6.93 -1.73 4.38
C THR A 27 5.48 -1.31 4.13
N PHE A 28 4.82 -0.81 5.19
CA PHE A 28 3.64 0.01 4.97
C PHE A 28 4.11 1.14 4.07
N GLU A 29 3.61 1.17 2.84
CA GLU A 29 3.78 2.28 1.94
C GLU A 29 3.00 3.47 2.51
N GLN A 30 3.53 4.04 3.60
CA GLN A 30 2.91 5.14 4.28
C GLN A 30 3.11 6.37 3.40
N VAL A 31 2.00 6.90 2.90
CA VAL A 31 1.99 8.19 2.21
C VAL A 31 2.44 9.23 3.22
N LEU A 32 3.60 9.86 2.96
CA LEU A 32 4.21 10.84 3.87
C LEU A 32 3.43 12.17 3.87
N GLY A 33 2.65 12.43 2.82
CA GLY A 33 1.78 13.59 2.70
C GLY A 33 1.29 13.77 1.27
N ILE A 34 0.62 14.89 0.99
CA ILE A 34 0.04 15.18 -0.33
C ILE A 34 1.09 15.45 -1.42
N HIS A 35 2.34 15.73 -1.01
CA HIS A 35 3.48 15.96 -1.90
C HIS A 35 4.35 14.71 -2.09
N ASP A 36 3.84 13.54 -1.70
CA ASP A 36 4.57 12.28 -1.87
C ASP A 36 4.81 12.01 -3.37
N GLU A 37 6.02 11.62 -3.74
CA GLU A 37 6.37 11.29 -5.12
C GLU A 37 5.48 10.17 -5.67
N LYS A 38 4.94 9.29 -4.83
CA LYS A 38 4.00 8.23 -5.25
C LYS A 38 2.65 8.78 -5.73
N LEU A 39 2.22 9.93 -5.19
CA LEU A 39 0.97 10.60 -5.61
C LEU A 39 1.18 11.46 -6.85
N HIS A 40 2.36 12.08 -6.99
CA HIS A 40 2.70 12.93 -8.12
C HIS A 40 3.19 12.14 -9.35
N HIS A 41 3.87 11.02 -9.14
CA HIS A 41 4.33 10.10 -10.17
C HIS A 41 3.70 8.71 -9.96
N PRO A 42 2.51 8.45 -10.52
CA PRO A 42 1.81 7.17 -10.38
C PRO A 42 2.47 5.99 -11.13
N SER A 43 3.71 6.15 -11.59
CA SER A 43 4.49 5.16 -12.33
C SER A 43 4.83 3.88 -11.53
N LEU A 44 4.59 3.89 -10.21
CA LEU A 44 4.91 2.78 -9.30
C LEU A 44 3.71 1.85 -8.99
N GLY A 45 2.59 1.96 -9.71
CA GLY A 45 1.42 1.08 -9.50
C GLY A 45 0.53 1.48 -8.32
N PHE A 46 0.85 2.57 -7.61
CA PHE A 46 0.08 3.10 -6.50
C PHE A 46 -1.23 3.74 -7.00
N ARG A 47 -2.36 3.06 -6.73
CA ARG A 47 -3.70 3.48 -7.18
C ARG A 47 -4.39 4.28 -6.07
N PHE A 48 -4.88 5.47 -6.40
CA PHE A 48 -5.65 6.29 -5.46
C PHE A 48 -6.79 7.01 -6.15
N GLY A 49 -7.83 7.31 -5.38
CA GLY A 49 -8.90 8.19 -5.82
C GLY A 49 -9.89 8.54 -4.73
N THR A 50 -10.97 9.22 -5.11
CA THR A 50 -11.97 9.76 -4.18
C THR A 50 -13.39 9.38 -4.58
N VAL A 51 -14.37 9.81 -3.78
CA VAL A 51 -15.78 9.66 -4.11
C VAL A 51 -16.16 10.67 -5.19
N ARG A 52 -16.84 10.19 -6.24
CA ARG A 52 -17.32 11.02 -7.33
C ARG A 52 -18.29 12.09 -6.83
N GLU A 53 -18.23 13.27 -7.44
CA GLU A 53 -19.08 14.43 -7.16
C GLU A 53 -19.01 14.87 -5.69
N SER A 54 -17.87 14.62 -5.04
CA SER A 54 -17.62 15.03 -3.65
C SER A 54 -16.82 16.32 -3.58
N SER A 55 -16.91 16.99 -2.43
CA SER A 55 -16.07 18.16 -2.13
C SER A 55 -14.57 17.85 -2.20
N ALA A 56 -14.17 16.60 -1.94
CA ALA A 56 -12.80 16.15 -2.07
C ALA A 56 -12.34 16.11 -3.54
N GLU A 57 -13.20 15.69 -4.48
CA GLU A 57 -12.90 15.74 -5.92
C GLU A 57 -12.74 17.18 -6.41
N ASP A 58 -13.67 18.06 -6.02
CA ASP A 58 -13.63 19.48 -6.38
C ASP A 58 -12.39 20.20 -5.81
N TYR A 59 -11.99 19.84 -4.59
CA TYR A 59 -10.77 20.37 -3.98
C TYR A 59 -9.54 19.92 -4.76
N MET A 60 -9.42 18.62 -5.07
CA MET A 60 -8.29 18.10 -5.84
C MET A 60 -8.22 18.69 -7.24
N LYS A 61 -9.37 18.90 -7.89
CA LYS A 61 -9.44 19.56 -9.19
C LYS A 61 -8.91 20.99 -9.16
N LYS A 62 -9.16 21.74 -8.08
CA LYS A 62 -8.72 23.13 -7.92
C LYS A 62 -7.26 23.24 -7.48
N SER A 63 -6.84 22.38 -6.56
CA SER A 63 -5.51 22.46 -5.93
C SER A 63 -4.44 21.66 -6.68
N PHE A 64 -4.80 20.52 -7.28
CA PHE A 64 -3.87 19.57 -7.92
C PHE A 64 -4.46 18.97 -9.21
N PRO A 65 -4.56 19.76 -10.30
CA PRO A 65 -5.23 19.34 -11.53
C PRO A 65 -4.58 18.12 -12.20
N GLU A 66 -3.24 17.99 -12.18
CA GLU A 66 -2.54 16.83 -12.74
C GLU A 66 -2.86 15.55 -11.97
N MET A 67 -2.92 15.64 -10.64
CA MET A 67 -3.27 14.53 -9.76
C MET A 67 -4.74 14.10 -9.95
N HIS A 68 -5.62 15.07 -10.17
CA HIS A 68 -7.03 14.83 -10.48
C HIS A 68 -7.21 14.06 -11.80
N ASP A 69 -6.39 14.33 -12.82
CA ASP A 69 -6.46 13.63 -14.12
C ASP A 69 -6.05 12.15 -14.04
N TYR A 70 -5.21 11.79 -13.08
CA TYR A 70 -4.96 10.39 -12.75
C TYR A 70 -6.14 9.80 -11.96
N MET A 71 -6.52 10.48 -10.87
CA MET A 71 -7.53 10.04 -9.91
C MET A 71 -8.91 9.77 -10.54
N ARG A 72 -9.33 10.56 -11.54
CA ARG A 72 -10.63 10.42 -12.22
C ARG A 72 -10.93 9.02 -12.75
N ARG A 73 -9.89 8.23 -13.05
CA ARG A 73 -10.02 6.85 -13.59
C ARG A 73 -10.36 5.84 -12.49
N PHE A 74 -10.06 6.16 -11.24
CA PHE A 74 -10.20 5.28 -10.08
C PHE A 74 -11.24 5.78 -9.07
N ASN A 75 -11.86 6.93 -9.33
CA ASN A 75 -12.91 7.50 -8.48
C ASN A 75 -14.09 6.54 -8.32
N GLN A 76 -14.53 6.39 -7.08
CA GLN A 76 -15.59 5.47 -6.71
C GLN A 76 -16.94 6.20 -6.60
N PRO A 77 -18.05 5.57 -6.98
CA PRO A 77 -19.36 6.21 -6.96
C PRO A 77 -19.84 6.51 -5.54
N THR A 78 -19.44 5.71 -4.55
CA THR A 78 -19.88 5.86 -3.16
C THR A 78 -18.77 5.47 -2.19
N THR A 79 -18.80 6.03 -0.97
CA THR A 79 -17.86 5.69 0.11
C THR A 79 -17.84 4.20 0.45
N PRO A 80 -18.99 3.49 0.57
CA PRO A 80 -18.98 2.05 0.86
C PRO A 80 -18.32 1.23 -0.25
N ALA A 81 -18.51 1.61 -1.51
CA ALA A 81 -17.85 0.96 -2.65
C ALA A 81 -16.33 1.15 -2.61
N GLY A 82 -15.87 2.36 -2.25
CA GLY A 82 -14.45 2.63 -2.03
C GLY A 82 -13.84 1.79 -0.91
N VAL A 83 -14.53 1.68 0.23
CA VAL A 83 -14.07 0.84 1.35
C VAL A 83 -14.02 -0.64 0.95
N HIS A 84 -14.98 -1.12 0.17
CA HIS A 84 -14.97 -2.48 -0.34
C HIS A 84 -13.78 -2.74 -1.26
N MET A 85 -13.52 -1.83 -2.22
CA MET A 85 -12.39 -1.94 -3.15
C MET A 85 -11.05 -2.05 -2.42
N LEU A 86 -10.82 -1.20 -1.42
CA LEU A 86 -9.59 -1.21 -0.62
C LEU A 86 -9.39 -2.50 0.18
N LYS A 87 -10.46 -3.22 0.51
CA LYS A 87 -10.40 -4.50 1.23
C LYS A 87 -10.15 -5.69 0.30
N THR A 88 -10.53 -5.59 -0.97
CA THR A 88 -10.46 -6.72 -1.92
C THR A 88 -9.22 -6.70 -2.80
N ASP A 89 -8.73 -5.51 -3.17
CA ASP A 89 -7.53 -5.34 -4.00
C ASP A 89 -6.81 -4.05 -3.56
N PRO A 90 -6.01 -4.11 -2.48
CA PRO A 90 -5.29 -2.94 -2.00
C PRO A 90 -4.27 -2.45 -3.05
N PRO A 91 -4.08 -1.13 -3.16
CA PRO A 91 -3.12 -0.51 -4.07
C PRO A 91 -1.66 -0.79 -3.70
#